data_AF-A0A6I1QN07-F1
#
_entry.id   AF-A0A6I1QN07-F1
#
_cell.length_a   1.000
_cell.length_b   1.000
_cell.length_c   1.000
_cell.angle_alpha   90.00
_cell.angle_beta   90.00
_cell.angle_gamma   90.00
#
_symmetry.space_group_name_H-M   'P 1'
#
loop_
_entity.id
_entity.type
_entity.pdbx_description
1 polymer ?
#
loop_
_entity_poly.entity_id
_entity_poly.type
_entity_poly.pdbx_seq_one_letter_code
_entity_poly.pdbx_strand_id
1 'polypeptide(L)'
;MPTFEQAFADVERAAELSAKAAADLVGVAKRLQKAATEGDIGRMQREADRLSETMRVVTQEVANTIESWPYSREDEEAYIRESYADELLTMAAGRGLQMRRQDANLVAFPSVIRLMPAERAIRIDKAKSAAVRPSSLVDRLRANQAKKSRFAGDKFIEALYRVYKLLTRGGEPTATVALASVYEGLTLLPGAAADYDMTDFARDLFLLDRNGPGQTRRGAKLSLPASTGTRGGRVLTFVAPDGEMVTYYGIRFLEAE
;
A
#
# COMPACT_ATOMS: atom_id res chain seq x y z
N MET A 1 14.61 -0.39 -19.52
CA MET A 1 13.34 0.38 -19.41
C MET A 1 13.48 1.40 -18.30
N PRO A 2 12.80 2.56 -18.37
CA PRO A 2 12.75 3.51 -17.25
C PRO A 2 12.16 2.84 -16.00
N THR A 3 12.17 3.52 -14.85
CA THR A 3 11.42 3.04 -13.68
C THR A 3 9.96 3.48 -13.75
N PHE A 4 9.07 2.89 -12.95
CA PHE A 4 7.67 3.36 -12.90
C PHE A 4 7.59 4.82 -12.46
N GLU A 5 8.39 5.25 -11.50
CA GLU A 5 8.42 6.67 -11.09
C GLU A 5 8.79 7.60 -12.24
N GLN A 6 9.80 7.23 -13.04
CA GLN A 6 10.21 8.00 -14.20
C GLN A 6 9.11 8.05 -15.27
N ALA A 7 8.51 6.90 -15.59
CA ALA A 7 7.42 6.83 -16.56
C ALA A 7 6.21 7.67 -16.13
N PHE A 8 5.83 7.63 -14.84
CA PHE A 8 4.76 8.50 -14.32
C PHE A 8 5.14 9.99 -14.41
N ALA A 9 6.39 10.34 -14.11
CA ALA A 9 6.87 11.71 -14.20
C ALA A 9 6.91 12.23 -15.65
N ASP A 10 7.20 11.37 -16.62
CA ASP A 10 7.20 11.73 -18.03
C ASP A 10 5.77 11.94 -18.56
N VAL A 11 4.82 11.08 -18.16
CA VAL A 11 3.38 11.30 -18.45
C VAL A 11 2.88 12.60 -17.82
N GLU A 12 3.23 12.85 -16.56
CA GLU A 12 2.86 14.07 -15.84
C GLU A 12 3.37 15.33 -16.56
N ARG A 13 4.65 15.32 -16.99
CA ARG A 13 5.25 16.42 -17.74
C ARG A 13 4.60 16.61 -19.10
N ALA A 14 4.35 15.53 -19.85
CA ALA A 14 3.70 15.60 -21.16
C ALA A 14 2.26 16.14 -21.03
N ALA A 15 1.52 15.70 -20.01
CA ALA A 15 0.18 16.22 -19.71
C ALA A 15 0.19 17.71 -19.36
N GLU A 16 1.19 18.19 -18.61
CA GLU A 16 1.35 19.62 -18.30
C GLU A 16 1.62 20.45 -19.57
N LEU A 17 2.48 19.97 -20.47
CA LEU A 17 2.75 20.62 -21.75
C LEU A 17 1.50 20.68 -22.63
N SER A 18 0.74 19.58 -22.72
CA SER A 18 -0.54 19.53 -23.42
C SER A 18 -1.55 20.54 -22.85
N ALA A 19 -1.65 20.63 -21.53
CA ALA A 19 -2.54 21.59 -20.87
C ALA A 19 -2.14 23.04 -21.18
N LYS A 20 -0.84 23.34 -21.21
CA LYS A 20 -0.32 24.66 -21.57
C LYS A 20 -0.62 25.00 -23.03
N ALA A 21 -0.38 24.09 -23.97
CA ALA A 21 -0.69 24.29 -25.38
C ALA A 21 -2.20 24.54 -25.61
N ALA A 22 -3.07 23.81 -24.89
CA ALA A 22 -4.51 24.03 -24.95
C ALA A 22 -4.92 25.42 -24.40
N ALA A 23 -4.27 25.88 -23.32
CA ALA A 23 -4.50 27.22 -22.80
C ALA A 23 -4.10 28.32 -23.80
N ASP A 24 -2.99 28.14 -24.51
CA ASP A 24 -2.55 29.06 -25.57
C ASP A 24 -3.55 29.10 -26.73
N LEU A 25 -4.09 27.95 -27.15
CA LEU A 25 -5.14 27.86 -28.17
C LEU A 25 -6.39 28.65 -27.77
N VAL A 26 -6.86 28.49 -26.53
CA VAL A 26 -7.97 29.29 -25.97
C VAL A 26 -7.64 30.78 -26.00
N GLY A 27 -6.40 31.15 -25.70
CA GLY A 27 -5.92 32.53 -25.77
C GLY A 27 -6.02 33.12 -27.18
N VAL A 28 -5.60 32.37 -28.20
CA VAL A 28 -5.70 32.78 -29.62
C VAL A 28 -7.16 32.91 -30.05
N ALA A 29 -8.02 31.93 -29.71
CA ALA A 29 -9.43 31.96 -30.04
C ALA A 29 -10.15 33.20 -29.46
N LYS A 30 -9.82 33.59 -28.21
CA LYS A 30 -10.35 34.82 -27.59
C LYS A 30 -9.90 36.09 -28.31
N ARG A 31 -8.65 36.14 -28.80
CA ARG A 31 -8.16 37.30 -29.59
C ARG A 31 -8.84 37.38 -30.95
N LEU A 32 -9.08 36.24 -31.61
CA LEU A 32 -9.86 36.17 -32.84
C LEU A 32 -11.29 36.66 -32.62
N GLN A 33 -11.97 36.22 -31.55
CA GLN A 33 -13.30 36.69 -31.17
C GLN A 33 -13.33 38.21 -30.97
N LYS A 34 -12.34 38.76 -30.27
CA LYS A 34 -12.22 40.20 -30.05
C LYS A 34 -12.04 40.96 -31.37
N ALA A 35 -11.16 40.50 -32.25
CA ALA A 35 -10.95 41.10 -33.56
C ALA A 35 -12.23 41.10 -34.42
N ALA A 36 -12.99 40.00 -34.39
CA ALA A 36 -14.27 39.91 -35.08
C ALA A 36 -15.32 40.88 -34.50
N THR A 37 -15.34 41.05 -33.17
CA THR A 37 -16.25 42.00 -32.49
C THR A 37 -15.91 43.46 -32.81
N GLU A 38 -14.62 43.78 -32.91
CA GLU A 38 -14.12 45.11 -33.27
C GLU A 38 -14.21 45.41 -34.77
N GLY A 39 -14.49 44.39 -35.60
CA GLY A 39 -14.55 44.52 -37.06
C GLY A 39 -13.17 44.64 -37.74
N ASP A 40 -12.08 44.26 -37.06
CA ASP A 40 -10.72 44.32 -37.60
C ASP A 40 -10.41 43.07 -38.43
N ILE A 41 -10.68 43.17 -39.74
CA ILE A 41 -10.50 42.07 -40.71
C ILE A 41 -9.05 41.61 -40.79
N GLY A 42 -8.08 42.53 -40.79
CA GLY A 42 -6.65 42.21 -40.92
C GLY A 42 -6.11 41.50 -39.69
N ARG A 43 -6.58 41.87 -38.49
CA ARG A 43 -6.29 41.13 -37.26
C ARG A 43 -7.04 39.80 -37.20
N MET A 44 -8.28 39.75 -37.67
CA MET A 44 -9.06 38.51 -37.72
C MET A 44 -8.36 37.44 -38.57
N GLN A 45 -7.91 37.77 -39.77
CA GLN A 45 -7.18 36.83 -40.64
C GLN A 45 -5.88 36.34 -39.97
N ARG A 46 -5.08 37.26 -39.42
CA ARG A 46 -3.82 36.89 -38.71
C ARG A 46 -4.05 36.00 -37.50
N GLU A 47 -5.07 36.28 -36.68
CA GLU A 47 -5.37 35.43 -35.53
C GLU A 47 -6.00 34.08 -35.95
N ALA A 48 -6.68 34.00 -37.10
CA ALA A 48 -7.18 32.73 -37.65
C ALA A 48 -6.03 31.83 -38.16
N ASP A 49 -5.01 32.40 -38.79
CA ASP A 49 -3.80 31.66 -39.18
C ASP A 49 -3.06 31.14 -37.94
N ARG A 50 -2.85 32.01 -36.93
CA ARG A 50 -2.27 31.64 -35.65
C ARG A 50 -3.07 30.56 -34.92
N LEU A 51 -4.40 30.58 -35.04
CA LEU A 51 -5.26 29.57 -34.42
C LEU A 51 -4.98 28.20 -35.03
N SER A 52 -4.83 28.14 -36.36
CA SER A 52 -4.51 26.91 -37.09
C SER A 52 -3.13 26.38 -36.73
N GLU A 53 -2.12 27.26 -36.65
CA GLU A 53 -0.76 26.89 -36.22
C GLU A 53 -0.75 26.35 -34.78
N THR A 54 -1.46 27.03 -33.86
CA THR A 54 -1.54 26.62 -32.44
C THR A 54 -2.27 25.30 -32.28
N MET A 55 -3.34 25.07 -33.07
CA MET A 55 -4.04 23.78 -33.07
C MET A 55 -3.11 22.63 -33.47
N ARG A 56 -2.22 22.85 -34.44
CA ARG A 56 -1.24 21.83 -34.84
C ARG A 56 -0.28 21.48 -33.70
N VAL A 57 0.14 22.47 -32.90
CA VAL A 57 0.95 22.25 -31.70
C VAL A 57 0.18 21.42 -30.67
N VAL A 58 -1.08 21.78 -30.38
CA VAL A 58 -1.93 21.01 -29.45
C VAL A 58 -2.05 19.55 -29.88
N THR A 59 -2.34 19.30 -31.16
CA THR A 59 -2.45 17.92 -31.67
C THR A 59 -1.14 17.14 -31.48
N GLN A 60 0.01 17.78 -31.70
CA GLN A 60 1.31 17.14 -31.49
C GLN A 60 1.57 16.83 -30.01
N GLU A 61 1.30 17.77 -29.09
CA GLU A 61 1.51 17.55 -27.66
C GLU A 61 0.58 16.46 -27.10
N VAL A 62 -0.67 16.38 -27.58
CA VAL A 62 -1.59 15.30 -27.22
C VAL A 62 -1.07 13.94 -27.69
N ALA A 63 -0.55 13.84 -28.92
CA ALA A 63 0.07 12.62 -29.42
C ALA A 63 1.28 12.20 -28.56
N ASN A 64 2.18 13.15 -28.28
CA ASN A 64 3.33 12.92 -27.39
C ASN A 64 2.90 12.43 -26.01
N THR A 65 1.80 12.96 -25.47
CA THR A 65 1.26 12.55 -24.16
C THR A 65 0.73 11.13 -24.17
N ILE A 66 0.00 10.74 -25.23
CA ILE A 66 -0.52 9.37 -25.37
C ILE A 66 0.63 8.36 -25.48
N GLU A 67 1.70 8.73 -26.19
CA GLU A 67 2.89 7.87 -26.39
C GLU A 67 3.89 7.91 -25.23
N SER A 68 3.70 8.82 -24.25
CA SER A 68 4.66 9.01 -23.16
C SER A 68 4.72 7.85 -22.16
N TRP A 69 3.69 7.00 -22.11
CA TRP A 69 3.71 5.79 -21.27
C TRP A 69 4.39 4.63 -22.02
N PRO A 70 5.58 4.18 -21.57
CA PRO A 70 6.41 3.28 -22.37
C PRO A 70 6.08 1.79 -22.19
N TYR A 71 5.10 1.45 -21.35
CA TYR A 71 4.80 0.07 -21.00
C TYR A 71 3.56 -0.44 -21.72
N SER A 72 3.64 -1.66 -22.24
CA SER A 72 2.45 -2.43 -22.57
C SER A 72 1.81 -3.00 -21.31
N ARG A 73 0.59 -3.54 -21.44
CA ARG A 73 -0.13 -4.14 -20.31
C ARG A 73 0.60 -5.35 -19.72
N GLU A 74 1.28 -6.12 -20.58
CA GLU A 74 2.11 -7.24 -20.18
C GLU A 74 3.38 -6.77 -19.45
N ASP A 75 4.03 -5.70 -19.95
CA ASP A 75 5.22 -5.14 -19.32
C ASP A 75 4.91 -4.53 -17.93
N GLU A 76 3.74 -3.92 -17.78
CA GLU A 76 3.26 -3.39 -16.48
C GLU A 76 3.16 -4.51 -15.43
N GLU A 77 2.57 -5.64 -15.81
CA GLU A 77 2.41 -6.79 -14.91
C GLU A 77 3.79 -7.40 -14.55
N ALA A 78 4.67 -7.56 -15.54
CA ALA A 78 6.02 -8.06 -15.32
C ALA A 78 6.83 -7.13 -14.39
N TYR A 79 6.75 -5.81 -14.61
CA TYR A 79 7.44 -4.83 -13.79
C TYR A 79 6.97 -4.85 -12.33
N ILE A 80 5.66 -4.92 -12.09
CA ILE A 80 5.09 -5.02 -10.73
C ILE A 80 5.57 -6.30 -10.03
N ARG A 81 5.68 -7.40 -10.78
CA ARG A 81 6.11 -8.70 -10.25
C ARG A 81 7.59 -8.72 -9.88
N GLU A 82 8.44 -8.11 -10.70
CA GLU A 82 9.90 -8.34 -10.64
C GLU A 82 10.67 -7.16 -10.04
N SER A 83 10.34 -5.93 -10.42
CA SER A 83 11.20 -4.75 -10.16
C SER A 83 10.59 -3.73 -9.20
N TYR A 84 9.26 -3.65 -9.17
CA TYR A 84 8.54 -2.61 -8.41
C TYR A 84 8.83 -2.63 -6.90
N ALA A 85 9.04 -3.82 -6.32
CA ALA A 85 9.40 -3.93 -4.91
C ALA A 85 10.76 -3.29 -4.59
N ASP A 86 11.76 -3.42 -5.46
CA ASP A 86 13.09 -2.81 -5.26
C ASP A 86 13.05 -1.29 -5.43
N GLU A 87 12.26 -0.81 -6.39
CA GLU A 87 12.01 0.62 -6.57
C GLU A 87 11.35 1.22 -5.31
N LEU A 88 10.33 0.56 -4.75
CA LEU A 88 9.68 1.01 -3.52
C LEU A 88 10.63 1.05 -2.32
N LEU A 89 11.49 0.04 -2.14
CA LEU A 89 12.47 0.01 -1.06
C LEU A 89 13.47 1.16 -1.18
N THR A 90 13.95 1.42 -2.40
CA THR A 90 14.89 2.52 -2.68
C THR A 90 14.24 3.87 -2.41
N MET A 91 13.00 4.08 -2.90
CA MET A 91 12.24 5.31 -2.67
C MET A 91 11.87 5.52 -1.21
N ALA A 92 11.56 4.44 -0.48
CA ALA A 92 11.28 4.47 0.95
C ALA A 92 12.52 4.89 1.75
N ALA A 93 13.68 4.27 1.46
CA ALA A 93 14.94 4.61 2.10
C ALA A 93 15.31 6.09 1.87
N GLY A 94 15.16 6.61 0.65
CA GLY A 94 15.39 8.02 0.33
C GLY A 94 14.46 9.00 1.06
N ARG A 95 13.27 8.56 1.49
CA ARG A 95 12.31 9.37 2.27
C ARG A 95 12.35 9.10 3.77
N GLY A 96 13.30 8.30 4.25
CA GLY A 96 13.43 7.93 5.66
C GLY A 96 12.32 7.00 6.18
N LEU A 97 11.62 6.31 5.27
CA LEU A 97 10.62 5.30 5.61
C LEU A 97 11.31 3.93 5.72
N GLN A 98 11.27 3.33 6.91
CA GLN A 98 11.75 1.95 7.10
C GLN A 98 10.76 0.98 6.44
N MET A 99 11.16 0.42 5.30
CA MET A 99 10.41 -0.58 4.55
C MET A 99 11.28 -1.82 4.32
N ARG A 100 10.72 -3.01 4.47
CA ARG A 100 11.44 -4.29 4.29
C ARG A 100 10.58 -5.32 3.58
N ARG A 101 11.22 -6.29 2.93
CA ARG A 101 10.56 -7.50 2.42
C ARG A 101 10.36 -8.49 3.55
N GLN A 102 9.14 -9.02 3.67
CA GLN A 102 8.80 -10.12 4.55
C GLN A 102 7.94 -11.10 3.75
N ASP A 103 8.52 -12.25 3.43
CA ASP A 103 7.96 -13.23 2.50
C ASP A 103 7.61 -12.60 1.14
N ALA A 104 6.34 -12.69 0.71
CA ALA A 104 5.85 -12.08 -0.53
C ALA A 104 5.37 -10.62 -0.36
N ASN A 105 5.47 -10.07 0.86
CA ASN A 105 4.90 -8.78 1.21
C ASN A 105 6.01 -7.75 1.49
N LEU A 106 5.64 -6.47 1.38
CA LEU A 106 6.45 -5.36 1.85
C LEU A 106 5.84 -4.84 3.16
N VAL A 107 6.68 -4.66 4.18
CA VAL A 107 6.25 -4.16 5.49
C VAL A 107 6.85 -2.78 5.69
N ALA A 108 5.98 -1.79 5.87
CA ALA A 108 6.32 -0.44 6.30
C ALA A 108 5.46 -0.13 7.52
N PHE A 109 5.92 -0.57 8.70
CA PHE A 109 5.10 -0.58 9.91
C PHE A 109 4.40 0.77 10.15
N PRO A 110 3.10 0.81 10.46
CA PRO A 110 2.23 -0.32 10.75
C PRO A 110 1.50 -0.92 9.53
N SER A 111 1.87 -0.55 8.31
CA SER A 111 1.19 -1.02 7.09
C SER A 111 1.90 -2.22 6.46
N VAL A 112 1.10 -3.16 5.95
CA VAL A 112 1.55 -4.28 5.11
C VAL A 112 1.08 -4.01 3.69
N ILE A 113 1.99 -4.13 2.73
CA ILE A 113 1.73 -3.91 1.31
C ILE A 113 1.88 -5.24 0.57
N ARG A 114 0.84 -5.59 -0.18
CA ARG A 114 0.78 -6.73 -1.10
C ARG A 114 0.76 -6.24 -2.53
N LEU A 115 1.61 -6.81 -3.38
CA LEU A 115 1.63 -6.51 -4.80
C LEU A 115 0.57 -7.36 -5.52
N MET A 116 -0.18 -6.75 -6.43
CA MET A 116 -1.21 -7.43 -7.24
C MET A 116 -0.92 -7.22 -8.73
N PRO A 117 0.08 -7.94 -9.30
CA PRO A 117 0.52 -7.73 -10.69
C PRO A 117 -0.61 -7.85 -11.72
N ALA A 118 -1.41 -8.92 -11.66
CA ALA A 118 -2.51 -9.17 -12.60
C ALA A 118 -3.57 -8.05 -12.62
N GLU A 119 -3.74 -7.38 -11.48
CA GLU A 119 -4.70 -6.29 -11.29
C GLU A 119 -4.08 -4.90 -11.51
N ARG A 120 -2.77 -4.80 -11.79
CA ARG A 120 -1.98 -3.55 -11.85
C ARG A 120 -2.25 -2.66 -10.63
N ALA A 121 -2.30 -3.29 -9.47
CA ALA A 121 -2.69 -2.66 -8.23
C ALA A 121 -1.80 -3.12 -7.10
N ILE A 122 -1.95 -2.44 -5.98
CA ILE A 122 -1.38 -2.85 -4.69
C ILE A 122 -2.50 -2.92 -3.67
N ARG A 123 -2.34 -3.76 -2.66
CA ARG A 123 -3.22 -3.78 -1.49
C ARG A 123 -2.43 -3.29 -0.29
N ILE A 124 -2.94 -2.30 0.40
CA ILE A 124 -2.40 -1.79 1.66
C ILE A 124 -3.35 -2.29 2.74
N ASP A 125 -2.86 -3.20 3.58
CA ASP A 125 -3.66 -3.94 4.56
C ASP A 125 -4.85 -4.65 3.87
N LYS A 126 -6.07 -4.14 4.06
CA LYS A 126 -7.30 -4.65 3.42
C LYS A 126 -7.74 -3.83 2.20
N ALA A 127 -7.16 -2.66 1.99
CA ALA A 127 -7.62 -1.72 0.97
C ALA A 127 -6.84 -1.89 -0.33
N LYS A 128 -7.53 -2.24 -1.42
CA LYS A 128 -6.97 -2.21 -2.77
C LYS A 128 -6.79 -0.77 -3.24
N SER A 129 -5.66 -0.47 -3.89
CA SER A 129 -5.32 0.82 -4.46
C SER A 129 -4.76 0.63 -5.87
N ALA A 130 -5.36 1.30 -6.84
CA ALA A 130 -4.83 1.39 -8.21
C ALA A 130 -3.75 2.49 -8.35
N ALA A 131 -3.61 3.35 -7.33
CA ALA A 131 -2.54 4.35 -7.30
C ALA A 131 -1.21 3.66 -6.95
N VAL A 132 -0.45 3.31 -7.98
CA VAL A 132 0.83 2.56 -7.88
C VAL A 132 2.07 3.45 -8.06
N ARG A 133 1.95 4.76 -8.24
CA ARG A 133 3.13 5.64 -8.34
C ARG A 133 3.99 5.53 -7.07
N PRO A 134 5.26 5.10 -7.16
CA PRO A 134 6.12 4.85 -6.00
C PRO A 134 6.20 6.03 -5.03
N SER A 135 6.45 7.25 -5.52
CA SER A 135 6.54 8.46 -4.69
C SER A 135 5.29 8.72 -3.86
N SER A 136 4.14 8.75 -4.53
CA SER A 136 2.83 8.96 -3.90
C SER A 136 2.51 7.88 -2.86
N LEU A 137 2.87 6.62 -3.14
CA LEU A 137 2.68 5.53 -2.20
C LEU A 137 3.54 5.70 -0.94
N VAL A 138 4.83 5.98 -1.09
CA VAL A 138 5.73 6.18 0.05
C VAL A 138 5.27 7.37 0.91
N ASP A 139 4.85 8.48 0.29
CA ASP A 139 4.34 9.64 1.02
C ASP A 139 3.04 9.31 1.78
N ARG A 140 2.14 8.52 1.17
CA ARG A 140 0.93 8.02 1.83
C ARG A 140 1.23 7.11 3.02
N LEU A 141 2.20 6.21 2.88
CA LEU A 141 2.63 5.31 3.97
C LEU A 141 3.24 6.10 5.12
N ARG A 142 4.09 7.08 4.83
CA ARG A 142 4.67 7.98 5.85
C ARG A 142 3.60 8.80 6.56
N ALA A 143 2.63 9.34 5.83
CA ALA A 143 1.49 10.04 6.41
C ALA A 143 0.62 9.13 7.29
N ASN A 144 0.59 7.82 7.01
CA ASN A 144 -0.09 6.84 7.85
C ASN A 144 0.72 6.49 9.10
N GLN A 145 2.05 6.42 9.04
CA GLN A 145 2.91 6.23 10.21
C GLN A 145 2.76 7.35 11.24
N ALA A 146 2.59 8.60 10.78
CA ALA A 146 2.39 9.75 11.66
C ALA A 146 1.03 9.72 12.39
N LYS A 147 0.06 8.93 11.92
CA LYS A 147 -1.25 8.81 12.56
C LYS A 147 -1.18 7.81 13.71
N LYS A 148 -1.87 8.12 14.82
CA LYS A 148 -2.06 7.17 15.92
C LYS A 148 -2.69 5.88 15.37
N SER A 149 -2.04 4.74 15.61
CA SER A 149 -2.53 3.44 15.18
C SER A 149 -3.96 3.22 15.67
N ARG A 150 -4.86 2.88 14.75
CA ARG A 150 -6.26 2.53 15.05
C ARG A 150 -6.44 1.05 15.44
N PHE A 151 -5.35 0.40 15.84
CA PHE A 151 -5.35 -1.00 16.22
C PHE A 151 -6.37 -1.28 17.33
N ALA A 152 -7.35 -2.15 17.03
CA ALA A 152 -8.41 -2.51 17.95
C ALA A 152 -7.97 -3.67 18.87
N GLY A 153 -6.96 -3.42 19.72
CA GLY A 153 -6.35 -4.43 20.59
C GLY A 153 -7.36 -5.21 21.43
N ASP A 154 -8.39 -4.55 21.96
CA ASP A 154 -9.47 -5.20 22.72
C ASP A 154 -10.24 -6.24 21.89
N LYS A 155 -10.52 -5.95 20.62
CA LYS A 155 -11.23 -6.91 19.76
C LYS A 155 -10.31 -8.08 19.38
N PHE A 156 -9.03 -7.79 19.19
CA PHE A 156 -8.05 -8.78 18.79
C PHE A 156 -7.76 -9.78 19.92
N ILE A 157 -7.51 -9.33 21.16
CA ILE A 157 -7.29 -10.23 22.30
C ILE A 157 -8.51 -11.13 22.58
N GLU A 158 -9.72 -10.60 22.41
CA GLU A 158 -10.96 -11.37 22.55
C GLU A 158 -11.09 -12.45 21.45
N ALA A 159 -10.72 -12.13 20.21
CA ALA A 159 -10.71 -13.10 19.13
C ALA A 159 -9.67 -14.20 19.38
N LEU A 160 -8.45 -13.83 19.81
CA LEU A 160 -7.40 -14.78 20.20
C LEU A 160 -7.90 -15.73 21.31
N TYR A 161 -8.55 -15.20 22.35
CA TYR A 161 -9.05 -16.00 23.47
C TYR A 161 -10.14 -16.98 23.04
N ARG A 162 -11.05 -16.58 22.13
CA ARG A 162 -12.10 -17.47 21.61
C ARG A 162 -11.52 -18.66 20.85
N VAL A 163 -10.56 -18.40 19.95
CA VAL A 163 -9.90 -19.47 19.19
C VAL A 163 -9.06 -20.34 20.11
N TYR A 164 -8.36 -19.75 21.08
CA TYR A 164 -7.62 -20.48 22.11
C TYR A 164 -8.52 -21.47 22.86
N LYS A 165 -9.69 -21.05 23.36
CA LYS A 165 -10.65 -21.95 24.04
C LYS A 165 -11.13 -23.09 23.15
N LEU A 166 -11.34 -22.82 21.86
CA LEU A 166 -11.75 -23.85 20.90
C LEU A 166 -10.65 -24.90 20.73
N LEU A 167 -9.39 -24.47 20.62
CA LEU A 167 -8.23 -25.37 20.44
C LEU A 167 -7.90 -26.16 21.71
N THR A 168 -8.10 -25.58 22.90
CA THR A 168 -7.92 -26.31 24.17
C THR A 168 -9.13 -27.14 24.57
N ARG A 169 -10.18 -27.19 23.75
CA ARG A 169 -11.46 -27.89 24.03
C ARG A 169 -12.10 -27.46 25.36
N GLY A 170 -11.86 -26.22 25.78
CA GLY A 170 -12.33 -25.72 27.09
C GLY A 170 -11.64 -26.34 28.31
N GLY A 171 -10.54 -27.08 28.14
CA GLY A 171 -9.70 -27.61 29.22
C GLY A 171 -8.90 -26.50 29.95
N GLU A 172 -8.04 -26.90 30.89
CA GLU A 172 -7.34 -25.95 31.78
C GLU A 172 -6.60 -24.82 31.00
N PRO A 173 -6.72 -23.55 31.42
CA PRO A 173 -6.16 -22.38 30.72
C PRO A 173 -4.63 -22.30 30.63
N THR A 174 -3.91 -23.32 31.08
CA THR A 174 -2.45 -23.30 31.24
C THR A 174 -1.69 -23.86 30.02
N ALA A 175 -2.38 -24.51 29.09
CA ALA A 175 -1.75 -25.13 27.92
C ALA A 175 -1.25 -24.07 26.91
N THR A 176 0.02 -24.17 26.50
CA THR A 176 0.55 -23.33 25.43
C THR A 176 0.08 -23.86 24.07
N VAL A 177 -0.59 -23.00 23.29
CA VAL A 177 -1.03 -23.32 21.94
C VAL A 177 -0.14 -22.61 20.92
N ALA A 178 0.24 -23.30 19.85
CA ALA A 178 1.06 -22.71 18.79
C ALA A 178 0.29 -21.59 18.07
N LEU A 179 0.97 -20.47 17.82
CA LEU A 179 0.36 -19.31 17.15
C LEU A 179 -0.09 -19.62 15.72
N ALA A 180 0.60 -20.52 15.02
CA ALA A 180 0.19 -21.00 13.70
C ALA A 180 -1.22 -21.63 13.74
N SER A 181 -1.51 -22.46 14.75
CA SER A 181 -2.83 -23.08 14.91
C SER A 181 -3.91 -22.07 15.27
N VAL A 182 -3.56 -21.02 16.03
CA VAL A 182 -4.48 -19.92 16.32
C VAL A 182 -4.80 -19.12 15.06
N TYR A 183 -3.80 -18.82 14.23
CA TYR A 183 -4.00 -18.19 12.93
C TYR A 183 -4.91 -19.02 12.02
N GLU A 184 -4.68 -20.32 11.92
CA GLU A 184 -5.54 -21.24 11.17
C GLU A 184 -7.00 -21.19 11.69
N GLY A 185 -7.18 -21.16 13.02
CA GLY A 185 -8.51 -21.01 13.63
C GLY A 185 -9.19 -19.67 13.36
N LEU A 186 -8.43 -18.58 13.21
CA LEU A 186 -8.96 -17.26 12.83
C LEU A 186 -9.32 -17.16 11.35
N THR A 187 -8.73 -18.02 10.50
CA THR A 187 -8.83 -17.96 9.04
C THR A 187 -9.54 -19.17 8.42
N LEU A 188 -10.41 -19.84 9.19
CA LEU A 188 -11.14 -21.05 8.75
C LEU A 188 -12.07 -20.83 7.54
N LEU A 189 -12.56 -19.61 7.32
CA LEU A 189 -13.44 -19.33 6.18
C LEU A 189 -12.64 -19.31 4.87
N PRO A 190 -13.17 -19.88 3.78
CA PRO A 190 -12.53 -19.79 2.46
C PRO A 190 -12.23 -18.34 2.08
N GLY A 191 -10.98 -18.07 1.69
CA GLY A 191 -10.51 -16.73 1.31
C GLY A 191 -10.05 -15.83 2.47
N ALA A 192 -10.34 -16.16 3.74
CA ALA A 192 -9.93 -15.34 4.88
C ALA A 192 -8.41 -15.19 4.99
N ALA A 193 -7.65 -16.24 4.70
CA ALA A 193 -6.19 -16.23 4.68
C ALA A 193 -5.60 -15.36 3.55
N ALA A 194 -6.36 -15.06 2.49
CA ALA A 194 -5.92 -14.16 1.42
C ALA A 194 -6.07 -12.68 1.83
N ASP A 195 -7.08 -12.38 2.66
CA ASP A 195 -7.35 -11.04 3.17
C ASP A 195 -6.54 -10.70 4.42
N TYR A 196 -6.26 -11.71 5.25
CA TYR A 196 -5.51 -11.60 6.50
C TYR A 196 -4.46 -12.71 6.55
N ASP A 197 -3.23 -12.36 6.17
CA ASP A 197 -2.13 -13.32 6.07
C ASP A 197 -1.33 -13.44 7.38
N MET A 198 -0.32 -14.31 7.38
CA MET A 198 0.53 -14.52 8.54
C MET A 198 1.35 -13.26 8.92
N THR A 199 1.68 -12.40 7.95
CA THR A 199 2.42 -11.15 8.18
C THR A 199 1.52 -10.10 8.85
N ASP A 200 0.25 -10.02 8.46
CA ASP A 200 -0.76 -9.21 9.17
C ASP A 200 -0.95 -9.68 10.61
N PHE A 201 -1.04 -11.00 10.80
CA PHE A 201 -1.17 -11.59 12.13
C PHE A 201 0.04 -11.30 13.02
N ALA A 202 1.24 -11.42 12.47
CA ALA A 202 2.48 -11.12 13.17
C ALA A 202 2.58 -9.63 13.57
N ARG A 203 2.19 -8.71 12.68
CA ARG A 203 2.09 -7.28 12.98
C ARG A 203 1.11 -7.01 14.11
N ASP A 204 -0.10 -7.55 14.02
CA ASP A 204 -1.16 -7.30 14.99
C ASP A 204 -0.79 -7.88 16.37
N LEU A 205 -0.11 -9.03 16.38
CA LEU A 205 0.46 -9.60 17.60
C LEU A 205 1.55 -8.71 18.20
N PHE A 206 2.44 -8.15 17.37
CA PHE A 206 3.44 -7.18 17.83
C PHE A 206 2.82 -5.90 18.40
N LEU A 207 1.75 -5.39 17.77
CA LEU A 207 0.99 -4.25 18.28
C LEU A 207 0.32 -4.58 19.62
N LEU A 208 -0.21 -5.79 19.77
CA LEU A 208 -0.83 -6.26 21.00
C LEU A 208 0.20 -6.42 22.14
N ASP A 209 1.35 -7.03 21.85
CA ASP A 209 2.42 -7.25 22.83
C ASP A 209 2.98 -5.94 23.39
N ARG A 210 3.20 -4.94 22.53
CA ARG A 210 3.83 -3.67 22.93
C ARG A 210 2.88 -2.64 23.49
N ASN A 211 1.67 -2.53 22.94
CA ASN A 211 0.74 -1.44 23.24
C ASN A 211 -0.71 -1.90 23.46
N GLY A 212 -0.96 -3.21 23.46
CA GLY A 212 -2.30 -3.77 23.58
C GLY A 212 -2.74 -3.99 25.02
N PRO A 213 -4.04 -4.29 25.22
CA PRO A 213 -4.53 -4.77 26.51
C PRO A 213 -3.89 -6.12 26.85
N GLY A 214 -3.30 -6.24 28.05
CA GLY A 214 -2.72 -7.50 28.53
C GLY A 214 -3.74 -8.54 29.02
N GLN A 215 -5.03 -8.20 29.00
CA GLN A 215 -6.11 -9.08 29.47
C GLN A 215 -7.40 -8.87 28.68
N THR A 216 -8.20 -9.94 28.59
CA THR A 216 -9.56 -9.88 28.05
C THR A 216 -10.49 -9.11 29.00
N ARG A 217 -11.68 -8.75 28.52
CA ARG A 217 -12.75 -8.13 29.32
C ARG A 217 -13.19 -8.99 30.50
N ARG A 218 -13.03 -10.31 30.39
CA ARG A 218 -13.34 -11.28 31.45
C ARG A 218 -12.15 -11.56 32.37
N GLY A 219 -11.06 -10.79 32.27
CA GLY A 219 -9.91 -10.89 33.17
C GLY A 219 -8.86 -11.93 32.78
N ALA A 220 -9.07 -12.74 31.75
CA ALA A 220 -8.06 -13.70 31.30
C ALA A 220 -6.81 -12.96 30.75
N LYS A 221 -5.66 -13.17 31.39
CA LYS A 221 -4.38 -12.52 31.08
C LYS A 221 -3.66 -13.23 29.96
N LEU A 222 -3.27 -12.48 28.95
CA LEU A 222 -2.47 -12.96 27.83
C LEU A 222 -1.02 -13.20 28.29
N SER A 223 -0.45 -14.32 27.89
CA SER A 223 0.98 -14.58 28.03
C SER A 223 1.51 -15.21 26.73
N LEU A 224 2.63 -14.66 26.24
CA LEU A 224 3.32 -15.11 25.04
C LEU A 224 4.62 -15.80 25.45
N PRO A 225 4.59 -17.09 25.83
CA PRO A 225 5.79 -17.80 26.24
C PRO A 225 6.81 -17.88 25.11
N ALA A 226 8.06 -17.53 25.42
CA ALA A 226 9.19 -17.79 24.54
C ALA A 226 9.38 -19.31 24.36
N SER A 227 9.77 -19.73 23.16
CA SER A 227 10.02 -21.16 22.88
C SER A 227 11.15 -21.67 23.78
N THR A 228 10.87 -22.65 24.64
CA THR A 228 11.89 -23.34 25.44
C THR A 228 12.33 -24.67 24.83
N GLY A 229 11.98 -24.99 23.59
CA GLY A 229 12.27 -26.33 23.08
C GLY A 229 11.99 -26.57 21.60
N THR A 230 13.05 -26.95 20.91
CA THR A 230 13.11 -27.58 19.58
C THR A 230 12.26 -28.86 19.51
N ARG A 231 11.04 -28.77 18.96
CA ARG A 231 10.38 -29.87 18.20
C ARG A 231 9.13 -29.37 17.46
N GLY A 232 9.27 -29.13 16.16
CA GLY A 232 8.17 -29.19 15.19
C GLY A 232 7.18 -28.02 15.08
N GLY A 233 7.13 -27.07 16.01
CA GLY A 233 6.22 -25.91 15.92
C GLY A 233 6.77 -24.78 15.03
N ARG A 234 5.98 -24.31 14.06
CA ARG A 234 6.32 -23.13 13.23
C ARG A 234 6.40 -21.89 14.10
N VAL A 235 7.58 -21.31 14.20
CA VAL A 235 7.86 -20.04 14.88
C VAL A 235 7.37 -18.89 14.00
N LEU A 236 6.71 -17.90 14.60
CA LEU A 236 6.27 -16.68 13.93
C LEU A 236 7.29 -15.57 14.16
N THR A 237 7.79 -15.00 13.07
CA THR A 237 8.79 -13.93 13.13
C THR A 237 8.21 -12.64 12.56
N PHE A 238 8.43 -11.53 13.25
CA PHE A 238 8.06 -10.19 12.80
C PHE A 238 9.26 -9.25 12.89
N VAL A 239 9.45 -8.43 11.86
CA VAL A 239 10.50 -7.41 11.87
C VAL A 239 9.92 -6.13 12.44
N ALA A 240 10.35 -5.77 13.66
CA ALA A 240 9.93 -4.55 14.33
C ALA A 240 10.42 -3.28 13.57
N PRO A 241 9.84 -2.10 13.86
CA PRO A 241 10.16 -0.86 13.14
C PRO A 241 11.62 -0.40 13.26
N ASP A 242 12.24 -0.71 14.39
CA ASP A 242 13.67 -0.50 14.68
C ASP A 242 14.58 -1.54 13.99
N GLY A 243 13.98 -2.57 13.42
CA GLY A 243 14.65 -3.67 12.76
C GLY A 243 14.95 -4.86 13.64
N GLU A 244 14.51 -4.86 14.90
CA GLU A 244 14.61 -6.00 15.80
C GLU A 244 13.75 -7.16 15.28
N MET A 245 14.31 -8.37 15.27
CA MET A 245 13.57 -9.58 14.93
C MET A 245 12.82 -10.08 16.16
N VAL A 246 11.51 -9.88 16.20
CA VAL A 246 10.67 -10.37 17.29
C VAL A 246 10.10 -11.72 16.93
N THR A 247 10.30 -12.67 17.84
CA THR A 247 10.00 -14.07 17.61
C THR A 247 8.92 -14.53 18.59
N TYR A 248 7.81 -15.03 18.06
CA TYR A 248 6.70 -15.57 18.84
C TYR A 248 6.52 -17.04 18.52
N TYR A 249 6.20 -17.84 19.54
CA TYR A 249 5.99 -19.28 19.38
C TYR A 249 4.55 -19.68 19.68
N GLY A 250 4.11 -19.38 20.90
CA GLY A 250 2.82 -19.79 21.39
C GLY A 250 2.12 -18.72 22.19
N ILE A 251 0.87 -19.02 22.50
CA ILE A 251 -0.02 -18.19 23.30
C ILE A 251 -0.65 -19.05 24.40
N ARG A 252 -0.79 -18.46 25.59
CA ARG A 252 -1.55 -19.02 26.69
C ARG A 252 -2.36 -17.92 27.38
N PHE A 253 -3.46 -18.29 28.02
CA PHE A 253 -4.31 -17.35 28.75
C PHE A 253 -4.48 -17.81 30.19
N LEU A 254 -4.00 -17.03 31.15
CA LEU A 254 -4.20 -17.33 32.57
C LEU A 254 -5.53 -16.73 33.00
N GLU A 255 -6.46 -17.53 33.52
CA GLU A 255 -7.69 -16.98 34.10
C GLU A 255 -7.36 -16.18 35.37
N ALA A 256 -8.09 -15.09 35.59
CA ALA A 256 -8.00 -14.34 36.84
C ALA A 256 -8.65 -15.19 37.95
N GLU A 257 -7.99 -15.30 39.10
CA GLU A 257 -8.61 -15.76 40.35
C GLU A 257 -9.83 -14.91 40.71
#